data_AF-A0A2V6MG97-F1
#
_entry.id   AF-A0A2V6MG97-F1
#
_cell.length_a   1.000
_cell.length_b   1.000
_cell.length_c   1.000
_cell.angle_alpha   90.00
_cell.angle_beta   90.00
_cell.angle_gamma   90.00
#
_symmetry.space_group_name_H-M   'P 1'
#
loop_
_entity.id
_entity.type
_entity.pdbx_description
1 polymer ?
#
loop_
_entity_poly.entity_id
_entity_poly.type
_entity_poly.pdbx_seq_one_letter_code
_entity_poly.pdbx_strand_id
1 'polypeptide(L)' 'MPETDGGEVAARIQSDPALHRIPIVFLTALVTKAEGEPGLRIHGHPFLAKPISLPELIEGIEEHLPARATL' A
#
# COMPACT_ATOMS: atom_id res chain seq x y z
N MET A 1 -5.49 -0.95 -12.83
CA MET A 1 -4.89 -1.25 -14.14
C MET A 1 -5.98 -1.93 -14.96
N PRO A 2 -6.11 -1.67 -16.27
CA PRO A 2 -7.24 -2.18 -17.05
C PRO A 2 -7.27 -3.71 -17.16
N GLU A 3 -6.13 -4.38 -17.02
CA GLU A 3 -6.02 -5.84 -17.25
C GLU A 3 -5.70 -6.66 -15.99
N THR A 4 -5.16 -6.03 -14.94
CA THR A 4 -4.72 -6.74 -13.73
C THR A 4 -5.26 -6.07 -12.48
N ASP A 5 -5.89 -6.86 -11.62
CA ASP A 5 -6.34 -6.42 -10.31
C ASP A 5 -5.16 -6.21 -9.36
N GLY A 6 -5.22 -5.17 -8.52
CA GLY A 6 -4.13 -4.85 -7.60
C GLY A 6 -3.93 -5.91 -6.51
N GLY A 7 -4.99 -6.58 -6.07
CA GLY A 7 -4.94 -7.68 -5.11
C GLY A 7 -4.20 -8.89 -5.65
N GLU A 8 -4.44 -9.24 -6.92
CA GLU A 8 -3.72 -10.31 -7.62
C GLU A 8 -2.21 -10.01 -7.74
N VAL A 9 -1.84 -8.76 -8.05
CA VAL A 9 -0.43 -8.34 -8.06
C VAL A 9 0.18 -8.48 -6.67
N ALA A 10 -0.51 -8.03 -5.62
CA ALA A 10 -0.02 -8.14 -4.26
C ALA A 10 0.17 -9.60 -3.82
N ALA A 11 -0.76 -10.50 -4.17
CA ALA A 11 -0.65 -11.92 -3.88
C ALA A 11 0.59 -12.56 -4.56
N ARG A 12 0.87 -12.18 -5.82
CA ARG A 12 2.07 -12.65 -6.54
C ARG A 12 3.36 -12.16 -5.89
N ILE A 13 3.42 -10.89 -5.48
CA ILE A 13 4.58 -10.32 -4.78
C ILE A 13 4.82 -11.05 -3.45
N GLN A 14 3.77 -11.31 -2.68
CA GLN A 14 3.90 -12.03 -1.41
C GLN A 14 4.34 -13.49 -1.57
N SER A 15 3.95 -14.12 -2.68
CA SER A 15 4.30 -15.53 -2.95
C SER A 15 5.73 -15.69 -3.47
N ASP A 16 6.39 -14.61 -3.89
CA ASP A 16 7.75 -14.63 -4.41
C ASP A 16 8.79 -14.54 -3.26
N PRO A 17 9.66 -15.55 -3.06
CA PRO A 17 10.68 -15.55 -2.00
C PRO A 17 11.69 -14.39 -2.06
N ALA A 18 11.88 -13.76 -3.21
CA ALA A 18 12.74 -12.59 -3.35
C ALA A 18 12.01 -11.28 -3.00
N LEU A 19 10.68 -11.23 -3.15
CA LEU A 19 9.90 -10.00 -3.04
C LEU A 19 8.99 -9.94 -1.80
N HIS A 20 8.72 -11.07 -1.14
CA HIS A 20 7.73 -11.15 -0.06
C HIS A 20 7.99 -10.24 1.15
N ARG A 21 9.20 -9.67 1.27
CA ARG A 21 9.59 -8.72 2.32
C ARG A 21 9.31 -7.26 1.96
N ILE A 22 8.97 -6.97 0.70
CA ILE A 22 8.73 -5.61 0.24
C ILE A 22 7.37 -5.13 0.77
N PRO A 23 7.30 -3.99 1.49
CA PRO A 23 6.03 -3.43 1.93
C PRO A 23 5.14 -3.06 0.74
N ILE A 24 3.85 -3.38 0.85
CA ILE A 24 2.84 -3.05 -0.16
C ILE A 24 1.85 -2.07 0.46
N VAL A 25 1.66 -0.92 -0.19
CA VAL A 25 0.65 0.09 0.13
C VAL A 25 -0.22 0.30 -1.11
N PHE A 26 -1.54 0.15 -0.97
CA PHE A 26 -2.46 0.38 -2.08
C PHE A 26 -2.75 1.87 -2.26
N LEU A 27 -2.82 2.35 -3.50
CA LEU A 27 -3.30 3.70 -3.80
C LEU A 27 -4.64 3.60 -4.54
N THR A 28 -5.74 3.95 -3.87
CA THR A 28 -7.09 3.55 -4.29
C THR A 28 -8.05 4.74 -4.45
N ALA A 29 -9.03 4.63 -5.35
CA ALA A 29 -10.19 5.53 -5.42
C ALA A 29 -11.47 4.89 -4.85
N LEU A 30 -11.37 3.66 -4.32
CA LEU A 30 -12.52 2.87 -3.83
C LEU A 30 -13.07 3.38 -2.49
N VAL A 31 -12.29 4.17 -1.77
CA VAL A 31 -12.63 4.73 -0.47
C VAL A 31 -12.25 6.20 -0.46
N THR A 32 -13.09 7.02 0.15
CA THR A 32 -12.79 8.44 0.34
C THR A 32 -11.89 8.63 1.57
N LYS A 33 -11.19 9.77 1.63
CA LYS A 33 -10.37 10.12 2.80
C LYS A 33 -11.19 10.15 4.10
N ALA A 34 -12.48 10.45 4.02
CA ALA A 34 -13.39 10.46 5.16
C ALA A 34 -13.79 9.07 5.66
N GLU A 35 -13.65 8.04 4.83
CA GLU A 35 -13.94 6.62 5.16
C GLU A 35 -12.67 5.84 5.54
N GLY A 36 -11.49 6.45 5.35
CA GLY A 36 -10.19 5.89 5.70
C GLY A 36 -9.94 5.91 7.20
N GLU A 37 -10.68 5.10 7.95
CA GLU A 37 -10.48 4.89 9.38
C GLU A 37 -9.15 4.13 9.64
N PRO A 38 -8.45 4.42 10.76
CA PRO A 38 -7.28 3.64 11.17
C PRO A 38 -7.65 2.17 11.32
N GLY A 39 -7.05 1.29 10.50
CA GLY A 39 -7.27 -0.15 10.56
C GLY A 39 -8.06 -0.74 9.38
N LEU A 40 -8.61 0.09 8.48
CA LEU A 40 -9.15 -0.41 7.22
C LEU A 40 -8.01 -0.91 6.32
N ARG A 41 -8.20 -2.06 5.65
CA ARG A 41 -7.16 -2.70 4.82
C ARG A 41 -7.73 -3.21 3.51
N ILE A 42 -6.97 -3.09 2.43
CA ILE A 42 -7.28 -3.65 1.11
C ILE A 42 -6.41 -4.89 0.92
N HIS A 43 -7.04 -6.06 0.76
CA HIS A 43 -6.33 -7.36 0.68
C HIS A 43 -5.33 -7.58 1.83
N GLY A 44 -5.63 -7.08 3.03
CA GLY A 44 -4.72 -7.18 4.19
C GLY A 44 -3.55 -6.20 4.16
N HIS A 45 -3.56 -5.20 3.27
CA HIS A 45 -2.54 -4.15 3.16
C HIS A 45 -3.07 -2.76 3.54
N PRO A 46 -2.18 -1.87 4.01
CA PRO A 46 -2.50 -0.45 4.15
C PRO A 46 -2.86 0.15 2.79
N PHE A 47 -3.58 1.27 2.80
CA PHE A 47 -3.89 2.02 1.59
C PHE A 47 -3.86 3.52 1.83
N LEU A 48 -3.72 4.26 0.73
CA LEU A 48 -3.84 5.70 0.61
C LEU A 48 -5.00 6.00 -0.35
N ALA A 49 -5.91 6.87 0.07
CA ALA A 49 -7.09 7.24 -0.71
C ALA A 49 -6.78 8.35 -1.73
N LYS A 50 -7.34 8.26 -2.93
CA LYS A 50 -7.32 9.31 -3.95
C LYS A 50 -8.53 10.26 -3.77
N PRO A 51 -8.40 11.55 -4.12
CA PRO A 51 -7.17 12.23 -4.50
C PRO A 51 -6.23 12.40 -3.28
N ILE A 52 -4.93 12.31 -3.52
CA ILE A 52 -3.89 12.51 -2.49
C ILE A 52 -2.90 13.57 -2.97
N SER A 53 -2.42 14.41 -2.04
CA SER A 53 -1.35 15.36 -2.33
C SER A 53 0.03 14.67 -2.31
N LEU A 54 1.03 15.27 -2.95
CA LEU A 54 2.41 14.73 -2.90
C LEU A 54 2.97 14.64 -1.46
N PRO A 55 2.80 15.66 -0.59
CA PRO A 55 3.28 15.56 0.79
C PRO A 55 2.66 14.37 1.55
N GLU A 56 1.34 14.19 1.45
CA GLU A 56 0.65 13.05 2.09
C GLU A 56 1.09 11.70 1.52
N LEU A 57 1.35 11.63 0.21
CA LEU A 57 1.87 10.41 -0.41
C LEU A 57 3.27 10.08 0.10
N ILE A 58 4.14 11.08 0.25
CA ILE A 58 5.50 10.89 0.77
C ILE A 58 5.43 10.42 2.22
N GLU A 59 4.66 11.11 3.07
CA GLU A 59 4.46 10.73 4.47
C GLU A 59 3.96 9.28 4.59
N GLY A 60 2.92 8.91 3.82
CA GLY A 60 2.39 7.56 3.81
C GLY A 60 3.40 6.50 3.32
N ILE A 61 4.33 6.85 2.41
CA ILE A 61 5.42 5.96 2.03
C ILE A 61 6.41 5.81 3.18
N GLU A 62 6.84 6.91 3.79
CA GLU A 62 7.83 6.93 4.87
C GLU A 62 7.36 6.15 6.10
N GLU A 63 6.07 6.24 6.46
CA GLU A 63 5.45 5.47 7.55
C GLU A 63 5.57 3.94 7.37
N HIS A 64 5.63 3.48 6.12
CA HIS A 64 5.62 2.05 5.77
C HIS A 64 6.99 1.54 5.31
N LEU A 65 8.03 2.37 5.33
CA LEU A 65 9.39 1.91 5.07
C LEU A 65 9.83 0.93 6.16
N PRO A 66 10.54 -0.15 5.82
CA PRO A 66 11.11 -1.02 6.83
C PRO A 66 12.10 -0.22 7.67
N ALA A 67 12.16 -0.50 8.97
CA ALA A 67 13.17 0.08 9.85
C ALA A 67 14.55 -0.12 9.18
N ARG A 68 15.34 0.96 9.05
CA ARG A 68 16.69 0.86 8.48
C ARG A 68 17.41 -0.25 9.23
N ALA A 69 17.77 -1.31 8.51
CA ALA A 69 18.69 -2.30 9.03
C ALA A 69 19.94 -1.53 9.46
N THR A 70 20.14 -1.43 10.77
CA THR A 70 21.36 -0.83 11.31
C THR A 70 22.43 -1.87 11.01
N LEU A 71 23.34 -1.55 10.08
CA LEU A 71 24.51 -2.36 9.78
C LEU A 71 25.45 -2.37 11.00
#